data_AF-A0A935T039-F1
#
_entry.id   AF-A0A935T039-F1
#
_cell.length_a   1.000
_cell.length_b   1.000
_cell.length_c   1.000
_cell.angle_alpha   90.00
_cell.angle_beta   90.00
_cell.angle_gamma   90.00
#
_symmetry.space_group_name_H-M   'P 1'
#
loop_
_entity.id
_entity.type
_entity.pdbx_description
1 polymer ?
#
loop_
_entity_poly.entity_id
_entity_poly.type
_entity_poly.pdbx_seq_one_letter_code
_entity_poly.pdbx_strand_id
1 'polypeptide(L)'
;MFDSLFTLYCEACEVASRPSRLWVRAELEVASSRGIETHHYLECMNCGYRFKSCMEDHMEAVGDDEWRRCVDDSSTSAESPSTLR
;
A
#
# COMPACT_ATOMS: atom_id res chain seq x y z
N MET A 1 16.60 1.42 -16.50
CA MET A 1 15.19 1.21 -16.09
C MET A 1 14.96 2.26 -15.02
N PHE A 2 14.06 3.21 -15.25
CA PHE A 2 13.77 4.21 -14.23
C PHE A 2 12.99 3.49 -13.13
N ASP A 3 13.62 3.32 -11.97
CA ASP A 3 12.90 3.17 -10.71
C ASP A 3 11.83 4.25 -10.70
N SER A 4 10.57 3.84 -10.83
CA SER A 4 9.43 4.71 -10.57
C SER A 4 9.61 5.24 -9.15
N LEU A 5 10.21 6.42 -9.06
CA LEU A 5 10.32 7.20 -7.84
C LEU A 5 8.87 7.48 -7.44
N PHE A 6 8.29 6.64 -6.59
CA PHE A 6 6.99 6.91 -5.99
C PHE A 6 7.03 8.33 -5.44
N THR A 7 6.39 9.28 -6.13
CA THR A 7 6.31 10.68 -5.74
C THR A 7 5.22 10.87 -4.69
N LEU A 8 5.03 9.86 -3.84
CA LEU A 8 3.99 9.83 -2.84
C LEU A 8 4.47 10.53 -1.57
N TYR A 9 3.63 11.40 -1.04
CA TYR A 9 3.85 12.09 0.23
C TYR A 9 2.56 12.18 1.04
N CYS A 10 2.69 12.17 2.36
CA CYS A 10 1.56 12.40 3.25
C CYS A 10 1.18 13.89 3.20
N GLU A 11 0.06 14.21 2.57
CA GLU A 11 -0.48 15.58 2.46
C GLU A 11 -0.59 16.26 3.83
N ALA A 12 -1.04 15.54 4.87
CA ALA A 12 -1.12 16.10 6.22
C ALA A 12 0.25 16.49 6.80
N CYS A 13 1.33 15.76 6.46
CA CYS A 13 2.68 16.13 6.87
C CYS A 13 3.20 17.31 6.06
N GLU A 14 2.92 17.34 4.75
CA GLU A 14 3.32 18.44 3.87
C GLU A 14 2.67 19.76 4.31
N VAL A 15 1.35 19.77 4.54
CA VAL A 15 0.62 20.93 5.06
C VAL A 15 1.18 21.38 6.42
N ALA A 16 1.59 20.43 7.26
CA ALA A 16 2.22 20.73 8.54
C ALA A 16 3.72 21.09 8.44
N SER A 17 4.30 21.18 7.24
CA SER A 17 5.74 21.41 7.01
C SER A 17 6.65 20.42 7.73
N ARG A 18 6.22 19.15 7.81
CA ARG A 18 6.97 18.04 8.41
C ARG A 18 7.40 17.05 7.32
N PRO A 19 8.52 16.34 7.50
CA PRO A 19 8.94 15.34 6.54
C PRO A 19 7.90 14.21 6.44
N SER A 20 7.46 13.93 5.21
CA SER A 20 6.68 12.73 4.91
C SER A 20 7.60 11.51 4.94
N ARG A 21 7.21 10.47 5.68
CA ARG A 21 7.95 9.20 5.73
C ARG A 21 6.97 8.04 5.59
N LEU A 22 6.71 7.64 4.36
CA LEU A 22 5.81 6.54 4.05
C LEU A 22 6.54 5.20 4.15
N TRP A 23 5.85 4.19 4.67
CA TRP A 23 6.33 2.83 4.79
C TRP A 23 5.29 1.86 4.24
N VAL A 24 5.69 0.97 3.33
CA VAL A 24 4.81 -0.07 2.80
C VAL A 24 4.61 -1.15 3.86
N ARG A 25 3.35 -1.41 4.21
CA ARG A 25 2.94 -2.39 5.22
C ARG A 25 2.41 -3.67 4.62
N ALA A 26 1.73 -3.58 3.48
CA ALA A 26 1.28 -4.73 2.71
C ALA A 26 1.23 -4.38 1.22
N GLU A 27 1.40 -5.41 0.39
CA GLU A 27 1.24 -5.34 -1.07
C GLU A 27 0.27 -6.46 -1.47
N LEU A 28 -0.79 -6.09 -2.18
CA LEU A 28 -1.90 -6.99 -2.51
C LEU A 28 -2.16 -6.94 -4.01
N GLU A 29 -2.00 -8.07 -4.68
CA GLU A 29 -2.41 -8.23 -6.07
C GLU A 29 -3.91 -8.50 -6.14
N VAL A 30 -4.65 -7.61 -6.79
CA VAL A 30 -6.09 -7.71 -6.97
C VAL A 30 -6.38 -7.96 -8.45
N ALA A 31 -6.90 -9.14 -8.74
CA ALA A 31 -7.38 -9.47 -10.08
C ALA A 31 -8.74 -8.80 -10.34
N SER A 32 -8.78 -7.89 -11.30
CA SER A 32 -10.00 -7.25 -11.81
C SER A 32 -10.30 -7.70 -13.24
N SER A 33 -11.47 -7.34 -13.75
CA SER A 33 -11.86 -7.64 -15.14
C SER A 33 -10.97 -6.93 -16.18
N ARG A 34 -10.14 -5.97 -15.75
CA ARG A 34 -9.23 -5.20 -16.59
C ARG A 34 -7.77 -5.65 -16.51
N GLY A 35 -7.43 -6.53 -15.55
CA GLY A 35 -6.07 -6.99 -15.33
C GLY A 35 -5.77 -7.25 -13.86
N ILE A 36 -4.51 -7.51 -13.54
CA ILE A 36 -4.02 -7.60 -12.17
C ILE A 36 -3.50 -6.21 -11.78
N GLU A 37 -4.04 -5.67 -10.68
CA GLU A 37 -3.66 -4.37 -10.12
C GLU A 37 -2.98 -4.60 -8.77
N THR A 38 -1.86 -3.92 -8.50
CA THR A 38 -1.16 -4.03 -7.22
C THR A 38 -1.58 -2.88 -6.32
N HIS A 39 -2.10 -3.22 -5.14
CA HIS A 39 -2.45 -2.26 -4.09
C HIS A 39 -1.36 -2.23 -3.03
N HIS A 40 -0.76 -1.07 -2.82
CA HIS A 40 0.22 -0.83 -1.76
C HIS A 40 -0.46 -0.14 -0.57
N TYR A 41 -0.44 -0.78 0.59
CA TYR A 41 -0.90 -0.17 1.84
C TYR A 41 0.28 0.49 2.54
N LEU A 42 0.16 1.79 2.78
CA LEU A 42 1.22 2.66 3.24
C LEU A 42 0.87 3.25 4.60
N GLU A 43 1.83 3.34 5.50
CA GLU A 43 1.71 4.09 6.76
C GLU A 43 2.71 5.23 6.79
N CYS A 44 2.26 6.44 7.13
CA CYS A 44 3.16 7.54 7.40
C CYS A 44 3.73 7.42 8.81
N MET A 45 5.02 7.10 8.92
CA MET A 45 5.74 6.97 10.19
C MET A 45 5.84 8.26 11.00
N ASN A 46 5.50 9.41 10.42
CA ASN A 46 5.56 10.70 11.09
C ASN A 46 4.24 11.11 11.78
N CYS A 47 3.09 10.66 11.26
CA CYS A 47 1.76 11.04 11.76
C CYS A 47 0.80 9.86 11.96
N GLY A 48 1.17 8.65 11.54
CA GLY A 48 0.36 7.43 11.66
C GLY A 48 -0.78 7.30 10.64
N TYR A 49 -0.93 8.24 9.69
CA TYR A 49 -1.94 8.12 8.65
C TYR A 49 -1.68 6.90 7.77
N ARG A 50 -2.77 6.28 7.36
CA ARG A 50 -2.80 5.05 6.56
C ARG A 50 -3.39 5.35 5.20
N PHE A 51 -2.72 4.85 4.18
CA PHE A 51 -3.06 5.10 2.80
C PHE A 51 -3.05 3.80 2.00
N LYS A 52 -3.72 3.85 0.86
CA LYS A 52 -3.67 2.83 -0.18
C LYS A 52 -3.32 3.50 -1.50
N SER A 53 -2.42 2.90 -2.25
CA SER A 53 -2.01 3.32 -3.58
C SER A 53 -2.26 2.18 -4.57
N CYS A 54 -3.05 2.43 -5.60
CA CYS A 54 -3.24 1.51 -6.73
C CYS A 54 -2.52 1.96 -8.01
N MET A 55 -2.04 3.21 -8.03
CA MET A 55 -1.29 3.83 -9.12
C MET A 55 -0.06 4.55 -8.56
N GLU A 56 0.83 4.99 -9.43
CA GLU A 56 2.15 5.53 -9.06
C GLU A 56 2.07 6.87 -8.31
N ASP A 57 0.98 7.64 -8.49
CA ASP A 57 0.85 9.03 -8.04
C ASP A 57 -0.39 9.33 -7.18
N HIS A 58 -1.24 8.33 -6.89
CA HIS A 58 -2.49 8.54 -6.15
C HIS A 58 -2.57 7.73 -4.86
N MET A 59 -2.87 8.41 -3.74
CA MET A 59 -3.12 7.79 -2.45
C MET A 59 -4.51 8.13 -1.92
N GLU A 60 -5.18 7.10 -1.41
CA GLU A 60 -6.47 7.20 -0.75
C GLU A 60 -6.32 6.90 0.74
N ALA A 61 -7.03 7.63 1.60
CA ALA A 61 -7.03 7.37 3.03
C ALA A 61 -7.75 6.05 3.35
N VAL A 62 -7.16 5.22 4.21
CA VAL A 62 -7.68 3.90 4.57
C VAL A 62 -8.23 3.92 5.99
N GLY A 63 -9.47 3.45 6.15
CA GLY A 63 -10.10 3.28 7.46
C GLY A 63 -9.59 2.04 8.22
N ASP A 64 -9.84 1.99 9.53
CA ASP A 64 -9.36 0.92 10.41
C ASP A 64 -9.82 -0.49 9.99
N ASP A 65 -11.06 -0.64 9.54
CA ASP A 65 -11.60 -1.94 9.13
C ASP A 65 -10.93 -2.51 7.89
N GLU A 66 -10.64 -1.67 6.90
CA GLU A 66 -9.91 -2.08 5.68
C GLU A 66 -8.44 -2.36 6.01
N TRP A 67 -7.81 -1.47 6.77
CA TRP A 67 -6.42 -1.64 7.20
C TRP A 67 -6.20 -2.97 7.90
N ARG A 68 -7.05 -3.30 8.87
CA ARG A 68 -6.95 -4.56 9.62
C ARG A 68 -7.09 -5.79 8.71
N ARG A 69 -8.03 -5.76 7.75
CA ARG A 69 -8.23 -6.89 6.83
C ARG A 69 -7.05 -7.10 5.90
N CYS A 70 -6.39 -6.03 5.48
CA CYS A 70 -5.37 -6.08 4.44
C CYS A 70 -3.94 -6.14 4.96
N VAL A 71 -3.68 -5.58 6.15
CA VAL A 71 -2.34 -5.48 6.75
C VAL A 71 -2.17 -6.46 7.92
N ASP A 72 -3.16 -6.61 8.81
CA ASP A 72 -3.02 -7.51 9.96
C ASP A 72 -3.22 -8.99 9.61
N ASP A 73 -3.93 -9.30 8.51
CA ASP A 73 -4.17 -10.69 8.05
C ASP A 73 -3.00 -11.27 7.22
N SER A 74 -1.92 -10.50 7.00
CA SER A 74 -0.77 -10.90 6.15
C SER A 74 0.10 -12.06 6.67
N SER A 75 -0.43 -12.92 7.56
CA SER A 75 0.18 -14.22 7.87
C SER A 75 -0.44 -15.39 7.10
N THR A 76 -1.34 -15.16 6.12
CA THR A 76 -1.91 -16.25 5.32
C THR A 76 -2.16 -15.87 3.86
N SER A 77 -1.11 -15.78 3.05
CA SER A 77 -1.20 -16.04 1.58
C SER A 77 0.20 -16.14 0.97
N ALA A 78 0.89 -17.21 1.34
CA ALA A 78 1.98 -17.76 0.53
C ALA A 78 1.65 -19.24 0.23
N GLU A 79 0.46 -19.52 -0.29
CA GLU A 79 0.22 -20.79 -0.98
C GLU A 79 0.82 -20.68 -2.38
N SER A 80 2.11 -20.97 -2.45
CA SER A 80 2.71 -21.42 -3.71
C SER A 80 1.94 -22.65 -4.17
N PRO A 81 1.35 -22.68 -5.37
CA PRO A 81 0.79 -23.92 -5.89
C PRO A 81 1.98 -24.85 -6.18
N SER A 82 2.24 -25.75 -5.23
CA SER A 82 3.14 -26.88 -5.39
C SER A 82 2.55 -27.76 -6.50
N THR A 83 2.89 -27.46 -7.74
CA THR A 83 2.59 -28.35 -8.87
C THR A 83 3.58 -29.50 -8.79
N LEU A 84 3.12 -30.53 -8.09
CA LEU A 84 3.64 -31.88 -8.13
C LEU A 84 3.66 -32.35 -9.59
N ARG A 85 4.86 -32.59 -10.15
CA ARG A 85 5.06 -33.61 -11.21
C ARG A 85 6.54 -33.96 -11.37
#